data_AF-A0A955EBK5-F1
#
_entry.id   AF-A0A955EBK5-F1
#
_cell.length_a   1.000
_cell.length_b   1.000
_cell.length_c   1.000
_cell.angle_alpha   90.00
_cell.angle_beta   90.00
_cell.angle_gamma   90.00
#
_symmetry.space_group_name_H-M   'P 1'
#
loop_
_entity.id
_entity.type
_entity.pdbx_description
1 polymer ?
#
loop_
_entity_poly.entity_id
_entity_poly.type
_entity_poly.pdbx_seq_one_letter_code
_entity_poly.pdbx_strand_id
1 'polypeptide(L)'
;MSNTDELETRESDMNALSSLLISFEDPSLDAFHKEWEYDKSCFVTSYEIKGRTVQVVGVAHTRDAQGDNMASIVAAYRDFASAHSADSGVLLLEGFHAFSALPVVQTFDSGVTTYVEMGGILYLAQQDSLQAMSPEVSVAEVVEKHKENGIPPSTIATYYLMRSLSDLVKTKELDDYVLAGLVYDYGSKANVDWLPSLTSADATRFATDEQFRDQLIQDILSVSIPKINEVTHSVTGSPLINEDTHELMMSAEELDSYHQPGEQAPATLFRDISRADNNMRDIHLINEIVKQTQEDKDVLVVFGGTHAFRINPVLQHLENK
;
A
#
# COMPACT_ATOMS: atom_id res chain seq x y z
N MET A 1 -29.00 21.18 -15.96
CA MET A 1 -27.55 21.26 -16.29
C MET A 1 -27.26 20.20 -17.32
N SER A 2 -26.37 20.46 -18.27
CA SER A 2 -26.00 19.43 -19.25
C SER A 2 -25.03 18.44 -18.58
N ASN A 3 -25.02 17.17 -19.02
CA ASN A 3 -24.03 16.18 -18.52
C ASN A 3 -22.58 16.65 -18.71
N THR A 4 -22.33 17.58 -19.63
CA THR A 4 -21.02 18.14 -19.90
C THR A 4 -20.58 19.11 -18.80
N ASP A 5 -21.49 19.95 -18.28
CA ASP A 5 -21.20 20.91 -17.21
C ASP A 5 -20.83 20.20 -15.89
N GLU A 6 -21.47 19.06 -15.60
CA GLU A 6 -21.14 18.24 -14.43
C GLU A 6 -19.77 17.55 -14.55
N LEU A 7 -19.38 17.11 -15.74
CA LEU A 7 -18.07 16.47 -15.98
C LEU A 7 -16.92 17.46 -15.89
N GLU A 8 -17.06 18.66 -16.47
CA GLU A 8 -16.03 19.71 -16.39
C GLU A 8 -15.84 20.21 -14.95
N THR A 9 -16.93 20.30 -14.17
CA THR A 9 -16.85 20.68 -12.74
C THR A 9 -16.13 19.59 -11.93
N ARG A 10 -16.40 18.31 -12.21
CA ARG A 10 -15.72 17.18 -11.54
C ARG A 10 -14.22 17.16 -11.83
N GLU A 11 -13.81 17.37 -13.08
CA GLU A 11 -12.40 17.36 -13.46
C GLU A 11 -11.64 18.54 -12.84
N SER A 12 -12.26 19.72 -12.77
CA SER A 12 -11.71 20.91 -12.10
C SER A 12 -11.52 20.70 -10.59
N ASP A 13 -12.53 20.14 -9.90
CA ASP A 13 -12.42 19.83 -8.46
C ASP A 13 -11.35 18.76 -8.19
N MET A 14 -11.24 17.74 -9.03
CA MET A 14 -10.23 16.68 -8.88
C MET A 14 -8.81 17.19 -9.13
N ASN A 15 -8.63 18.09 -10.08
CA ASN A 15 -7.37 18.79 -10.30
C ASN A 15 -7.03 19.73 -9.12
N ALA A 16 -8.04 20.37 -8.51
CA ALA A 16 -7.86 21.17 -7.29
C ALA A 16 -7.48 20.31 -6.09
N LEU A 17 -8.08 19.11 -5.92
CA LEU A 17 -7.76 18.17 -4.85
C LEU A 17 -6.37 17.55 -5.03
N SER A 18 -6.02 17.18 -6.25
CA SER A 18 -4.67 16.68 -6.59
C SER A 18 -3.61 17.76 -6.37
N SER A 19 -3.89 19.01 -6.76
CA SER A 19 -2.98 20.12 -6.50
C SER A 19 -2.91 20.51 -5.02
N LEU A 20 -3.99 20.33 -4.25
CA LEU A 20 -3.96 20.42 -2.79
C LEU A 20 -3.02 19.34 -2.22
N LEU A 21 -3.21 18.07 -2.55
CA LEU A 21 -2.33 16.96 -2.12
C LEU A 21 -0.86 17.16 -2.49
N ILE A 22 -0.59 17.69 -3.69
CA ILE A 22 0.77 18.01 -4.15
C ILE A 22 1.31 19.26 -3.44
N SER A 23 0.47 20.26 -3.15
CA SER A 23 0.87 21.46 -2.38
C SER A 23 1.19 21.15 -0.91
N PHE A 24 0.71 20.01 -0.40
CA PHE A 24 1.05 19.44 0.90
C PHE A 24 2.40 18.66 0.91
N GLU A 25 3.24 18.81 -0.12
CA GLU A 25 4.69 18.56 -0.01
C GLU A 25 5.44 19.70 0.72
N ASP A 26 4.72 20.64 1.34
CA ASP A 26 5.25 21.71 2.16
C ASP A 26 6.00 21.16 3.40
N PRO A 27 7.28 21.54 3.62
CA PRO A 27 8.05 21.19 4.83
C PRO A 27 7.36 21.58 6.15
N SER A 28 6.32 22.41 6.12
CA SER A 28 5.49 22.74 7.29
C SER A 28 4.65 21.55 7.81
N LEU A 29 4.31 20.56 6.97
CA LEU A 29 3.69 19.32 7.42
C LEU A 29 4.68 18.43 8.18
N ASP A 30 5.97 18.55 7.89
CA ASP A 30 7.03 17.82 8.61
C ASP A 30 7.21 18.36 10.05
N ALA A 31 6.86 19.63 10.29
CA ALA A 31 6.73 20.18 11.63
C ALA A 31 5.46 19.67 12.34
N PHE A 32 4.38 19.42 11.60
CA PHE A 32 3.13 18.85 12.10
C PHE A 32 3.26 17.35 12.42
N HIS A 33 4.01 16.59 11.61
CA HIS A 33 4.45 15.22 11.87
C HIS A 33 5.31 15.09 13.15
N LYS A 34 5.95 16.18 13.59
CA LYS A 34 6.73 16.24 14.83
C LYS A 34 5.91 16.63 16.06
N GLU A 35 4.80 17.37 15.89
CA GLU A 35 3.90 17.75 17.00
C GLU A 35 2.82 16.70 17.28
N TRP A 36 2.38 15.95 16.27
CA TRP A 36 1.67 14.69 16.48
C TRP A 36 2.70 13.63 16.79
N GLU A 37 3.04 13.48 18.08
CA GLU A 37 3.64 12.25 18.55
C GLU A 37 2.79 11.11 17.99
N TYR A 38 3.41 10.23 17.20
CA TYR A 38 2.95 8.88 16.87
C TYR A 38 2.81 8.07 18.16
N ASP A 39 2.06 8.59 19.14
CA ASP A 39 1.59 7.76 20.21
C ASP A 39 0.74 6.71 19.51
N LYS A 40 1.00 5.45 19.81
CA LYS A 40 0.59 4.27 19.05
C LYS A 40 -0.93 4.08 18.97
N SER A 41 -1.70 5.10 19.34
CA SER A 41 -3.13 5.18 19.45
C SER A 41 -3.85 5.21 18.11
N CYS A 42 -5.03 4.61 18.14
CA CYS A 42 -6.09 4.80 17.15
C CYS A 42 -6.73 6.18 17.34
N PHE A 43 -6.89 6.94 16.26
CA PHE A 43 -7.70 8.16 16.26
C PHE A 43 -8.87 8.04 15.29
N VAL A 44 -9.93 8.77 15.58
CA VAL A 44 -11.17 8.77 14.80
C VAL A 44 -11.58 10.20 14.54
N THR A 45 -11.77 10.55 13.28
CA THR A 45 -12.26 11.87 12.85
C THR A 45 -13.44 11.69 11.92
N SER A 46 -14.46 12.54 12.04
CA SER A 46 -15.65 12.52 11.18
C SER A 46 -15.76 13.83 10.42
N TYR A 47 -16.22 13.74 9.18
CA TYR A 47 -16.48 14.87 8.29
C TYR A 47 -17.86 14.73 7.65
N GLU A 48 -18.52 15.84 7.37
CA GLU A 48 -19.74 15.88 6.58
C GLU A 48 -19.43 16.35 5.15
N ILE A 49 -19.40 15.44 4.19
CA ILE A 49 -19.06 15.74 2.79
C ILE A 49 -20.29 15.51 1.93
N LYS A 50 -20.83 16.59 1.35
CA LYS A 50 -22.05 16.57 0.51
C LYS A 50 -23.26 15.94 1.22
N GLY A 51 -23.36 16.13 2.53
CA GLY A 51 -24.46 15.58 3.35
C GLY A 51 -24.34 14.08 3.64
N ARG A 52 -23.16 13.49 3.43
CA ARG A 52 -22.82 12.12 3.84
C ARG A 52 -21.70 12.18 4.88
N THR A 53 -21.76 11.27 5.84
CA THR A 53 -20.73 11.14 6.88
C THR A 53 -19.55 10.36 6.33
N VAL A 54 -18.35 10.93 6.46
CA VAL A 54 -17.07 10.24 6.21
C VAL A 54 -16.33 10.14 7.54
N GLN A 55 -16.18 8.93 8.06
CA GLN A 55 -15.42 8.64 9.26
C GLN A 55 -14.07 8.03 8.89
N VAL A 56 -12.99 8.62 9.40
CA VAL A 56 -11.62 8.16 9.18
C VAL A 56 -11.05 7.66 10.49
N VAL A 57 -10.57 6.42 10.47
CA VAL A 57 -9.89 5.73 11.55
C VAL A 57 -8.43 5.58 11.14
N GLY A 58 -7.54 6.39 11.73
CA GLY A 58 -6.11 6.33 11.51
C GLY A 58 -5.42 5.57 12.64
N VAL A 59 -4.65 4.54 12.31
CA VAL A 59 -4.07 3.64 13.31
C VAL A 59 -2.62 3.23 13.05
N ALA A 60 -1.90 2.91 14.12
CA ALA A 60 -0.71 2.08 14.01
C ALA A 60 -1.13 0.61 13.81
N HIS A 61 -0.55 -0.06 12.82
CA HIS A 61 -0.89 -1.45 12.51
C HIS A 61 -0.75 -2.35 13.75
N THR A 62 -1.74 -3.21 13.97
CA THR A 62 -1.76 -4.14 15.10
C THR A 62 -2.14 -5.56 14.65
N ARG A 63 -1.40 -6.55 15.18
CA ARG A 63 -1.74 -7.98 15.10
C ARG A 63 -2.30 -8.51 16.42
N ASP A 64 -2.50 -7.65 17.41
CA ASP A 64 -3.10 -8.02 18.70
C ASP A 64 -4.61 -7.79 18.66
N ALA A 65 -5.37 -8.89 18.53
CA ALA A 65 -6.82 -8.87 18.47
C ALA A 65 -7.48 -8.42 19.80
N GLN A 66 -6.74 -8.50 20.91
CA GLN A 66 -7.23 -8.15 22.25
C GLN A 66 -6.64 -6.84 22.77
N GLY A 67 -5.77 -6.20 21.99
CA GLY A 67 -5.09 -4.97 22.37
C GLY A 67 -6.00 -3.74 22.30
N ASP A 68 -5.65 -2.71 23.07
CA ASP A 68 -6.43 -1.47 23.17
C ASP A 68 -6.67 -0.81 21.80
N ASN A 69 -5.67 -0.84 20.91
CA ASN A 69 -5.82 -0.33 19.54
C ASN A 69 -6.94 -1.03 18.79
N MET A 70 -6.99 -2.37 18.84
CA MET A 70 -8.04 -3.13 18.17
C MET A 70 -9.41 -2.82 18.78
N ALA A 71 -9.49 -2.68 20.11
CA ALA A 71 -10.72 -2.30 20.79
C ALA A 71 -11.25 -0.94 20.32
N SER A 72 -10.38 0.06 20.13
CA SER A 72 -10.75 1.37 19.59
C SER A 72 -11.25 1.31 18.15
N ILE A 73 -10.58 0.54 17.28
CA ILE A 73 -10.99 0.38 15.88
C ILE A 73 -12.35 -0.33 15.81
N VAL A 74 -12.53 -1.39 16.61
CA VAL A 74 -13.81 -2.12 16.68
C VAL A 74 -14.92 -1.20 17.20
N ALA A 75 -14.66 -0.35 18.20
CA ALA A 75 -15.64 0.61 18.67
C ALA A 75 -16.08 1.57 17.56
N ALA A 76 -15.13 2.17 16.83
CA ALA A 76 -15.43 3.05 15.70
C ALA A 76 -16.26 2.33 14.62
N TYR A 77 -15.89 1.09 14.28
CA TYR A 77 -16.65 0.28 13.35
C TYR A 77 -18.08 0.01 13.84
N ARG A 78 -18.26 -0.35 15.12
CA ARG A 78 -19.59 -0.67 15.67
C ARG A 78 -20.48 0.56 15.71
N ASP A 79 -19.93 1.72 16.04
CA ASP A 79 -20.66 2.98 16.00
C ASP A 79 -21.15 3.26 14.57
N PHE A 80 -20.25 3.14 13.57
CA PHE A 80 -20.60 3.27 12.16
C PHE A 80 -21.66 2.24 11.73
N ALA A 81 -21.46 0.96 12.00
CA ALA A 81 -22.36 -0.12 11.59
C ALA A 81 -23.75 -0.01 12.25
N SER A 82 -23.83 0.56 13.45
CA SER A 82 -25.10 0.77 14.15
C SER A 82 -25.93 1.91 13.54
N ALA A 83 -25.27 2.88 12.91
CA ALA A 83 -25.91 4.05 12.31
C ALA A 83 -26.30 3.85 10.83
N HIS A 84 -25.72 2.86 10.15
CA HIS A 84 -25.85 2.70 8.71
C HIS A 84 -26.29 1.29 8.31
N SER A 85 -27.13 1.20 7.28
CA SER A 85 -27.49 -0.08 6.67
C SER A 85 -26.46 -0.50 5.62
N ALA A 86 -26.51 -1.78 5.20
CA ALA A 86 -25.70 -2.30 4.08
C ALA A 86 -25.85 -1.50 2.78
N ASP A 87 -27.01 -0.87 2.56
CA ASP A 87 -27.27 -0.08 1.36
C ASP A 87 -26.81 1.37 1.48
N SER A 88 -26.48 1.86 2.69
CA SER A 88 -26.11 3.26 2.93
C SER A 88 -24.66 3.43 3.39
N GLY A 89 -24.04 2.42 3.98
CA GLY A 89 -22.65 2.47 4.43
C GLY A 89 -21.68 1.65 3.57
N VAL A 90 -20.46 2.13 3.40
CA VAL A 90 -19.35 1.40 2.77
C VAL A 90 -18.07 1.54 3.58
N LEU A 91 -17.29 0.46 3.63
CA LEU A 91 -15.97 0.43 4.25
C LEU A 91 -14.87 0.50 3.19
N LEU A 92 -13.92 1.39 3.40
CA LEU A 92 -12.67 1.46 2.67
C LEU A 92 -11.54 0.97 3.58
N LEU A 93 -10.89 -0.13 3.21
CA LEU A 93 -9.87 -0.79 4.03
C LEU A 93 -8.51 -0.82 3.31
N GLU A 94 -7.44 -0.45 3.99
CA GLU A 94 -6.07 -0.56 3.46
C GLU A 94 -5.59 -2.03 3.37
N GLY A 95 -4.57 -2.29 2.56
CA GLY A 95 -3.70 -3.44 2.79
C GLY A 95 -4.10 -4.73 2.06
N PHE A 96 -5.08 -4.69 1.17
CA PHE A 96 -5.49 -5.85 0.35
C PHE A 96 -5.00 -5.78 -1.11
N HIS A 97 -3.89 -5.07 -1.37
CA HIS A 97 -3.29 -4.85 -2.70
C HIS A 97 -2.98 -6.14 -3.49
N ALA A 98 -2.79 -7.27 -2.81
CA ALA A 98 -2.45 -8.55 -3.44
C ALA A 98 -3.66 -9.32 -4.00
N PHE A 99 -4.90 -8.86 -3.74
CA PHE A 99 -6.09 -9.63 -4.05
C PHE A 99 -6.94 -8.97 -5.14
N SER A 100 -7.38 -9.76 -6.12
CA SER A 100 -8.37 -9.32 -7.11
C SER A 100 -9.77 -9.12 -6.50
N ALA A 101 -10.01 -9.68 -5.33
CA ALA A 101 -11.23 -9.52 -4.53
C ALA A 101 -10.88 -9.68 -3.05
N LEU A 102 -11.58 -8.97 -2.16
CA LEU A 102 -11.33 -9.09 -0.72
C LEU A 102 -11.48 -10.55 -0.25
N PRO A 103 -10.54 -11.05 0.59
CA PRO A 103 -10.58 -12.43 1.05
C PRO A 103 -11.78 -12.68 1.97
N VAL A 104 -12.26 -13.92 2.01
CA VAL A 104 -13.24 -14.35 3.01
C VAL A 104 -12.49 -14.66 4.31
N VAL A 105 -12.75 -13.88 5.35
CA VAL A 105 -12.10 -14.05 6.64
C VAL A 105 -12.98 -14.95 7.51
N GLN A 106 -12.44 -16.06 8.01
CA GLN A 106 -13.23 -17.07 8.73
C GLN A 106 -13.49 -16.69 10.19
N THR A 107 -12.52 -16.05 10.85
CA THR A 107 -12.63 -15.62 12.24
C THR A 107 -11.96 -14.26 12.43
N PHE A 108 -12.43 -13.49 13.41
CA PHE A 108 -11.84 -12.20 13.77
C PHE A 108 -10.33 -12.33 14.04
N ASP A 109 -9.93 -13.20 14.97
CA ASP A 109 -8.52 -13.39 15.35
C ASP A 109 -7.64 -13.80 14.17
N SER A 110 -8.13 -14.68 13.28
CA SER A 110 -7.39 -15.04 12.06
C SER A 110 -7.23 -13.87 11.10
N GLY A 111 -8.26 -13.01 11.01
CA GLY A 111 -8.22 -11.78 10.23
C GLY A 111 -7.14 -10.85 10.77
N VAL A 112 -7.18 -10.57 12.08
CA VAL A 112 -6.20 -9.72 12.76
C VAL A 112 -4.78 -10.25 12.62
N THR A 113 -4.59 -11.55 12.81
CA THR A 113 -3.27 -12.15 12.76
C THR A 113 -2.70 -12.12 11.34
N THR A 114 -3.53 -12.32 10.31
CA THR A 114 -3.08 -12.44 8.92
C THR A 114 -2.96 -11.07 8.24
N TYR A 115 -4.02 -10.27 8.32
CA TYR A 115 -4.20 -9.01 7.58
C TYR A 115 -4.26 -7.80 8.51
N VAL A 116 -3.62 -7.88 9.69
CA VAL A 116 -3.63 -6.83 10.73
C VAL A 116 -5.07 -6.38 11.05
N GLU A 117 -5.27 -5.18 11.58
CA GLU A 117 -6.60 -4.67 11.93
C GLU A 117 -7.63 -4.73 10.80
N MET A 118 -7.18 -4.61 9.55
CA MET A 118 -8.05 -4.60 8.37
C MET A 118 -8.75 -5.95 8.19
N GLY A 119 -8.08 -7.05 8.52
CA GLY A 119 -8.69 -8.38 8.52
C GLY A 119 -9.77 -8.55 9.58
N GLY A 120 -9.58 -7.96 10.76
CA GLY A 120 -10.58 -7.95 11.81
C GLY A 120 -11.83 -7.18 11.41
N ILE A 121 -11.65 -5.99 10.84
CA ILE A 121 -12.76 -5.14 10.36
C ILE A 121 -13.46 -5.76 9.15
N LEU A 122 -12.72 -6.36 8.22
CA LEU A 122 -13.29 -7.10 7.11
C LEU A 122 -14.16 -8.27 7.59
N TYR A 123 -13.69 -9.03 8.59
CA TYR A 123 -14.50 -10.09 9.19
C TYR A 123 -15.82 -9.55 9.76
N LEU A 124 -15.77 -8.45 10.50
CA LEU A 124 -16.98 -7.84 11.08
C LEU A 124 -17.93 -7.34 9.98
N ALA A 125 -17.42 -6.65 8.96
CA ALA A 125 -18.20 -6.20 7.82
C ALA A 125 -18.90 -7.37 7.10
N GLN A 126 -18.21 -8.52 6.96
CA GLN A 126 -18.80 -9.75 6.41
C GLN A 126 -19.93 -10.31 7.28
N GLN A 127 -19.81 -10.25 8.62
CA GLN A 127 -20.87 -10.69 9.53
C GLN A 127 -22.10 -9.77 9.46
N ASP A 128 -21.88 -8.47 9.39
CA ASP A 128 -22.92 -7.45 9.39
C ASP A 128 -23.48 -7.17 7.97
N SER A 129 -22.95 -7.85 6.95
CA SER A 129 -23.27 -7.65 5.52
C SER A 129 -23.05 -6.22 5.03
N LEU A 130 -22.11 -5.48 5.62
CA LEU A 130 -21.70 -4.17 5.12
C LEU A 130 -20.75 -4.33 3.94
N GLN A 131 -20.90 -3.47 2.94
CA GLN A 131 -19.99 -3.44 1.79
C GLN A 131 -18.60 -3.01 2.24
N ALA A 132 -17.57 -3.76 1.84
CA ALA A 132 -16.18 -3.40 2.03
C ALA A 132 -15.44 -3.44 0.70
N MET A 133 -14.46 -2.54 0.53
CA MET A 133 -13.55 -2.54 -0.60
C MET A 133 -12.17 -2.01 -0.18
N SER A 134 -11.15 -2.31 -0.98
CA SER A 134 -9.78 -1.84 -0.78
C SER A 134 -9.43 -0.86 -1.89
N PRO A 135 -9.40 0.46 -1.63
CA PRO A 135 -9.02 1.45 -2.62
C PRO A 135 -7.49 1.53 -2.73
N GLU A 136 -6.88 0.49 -3.28
CA GLU A 136 -5.44 0.42 -3.50
C GLU A 136 -5.13 0.51 -4.99
N VAL A 137 -4.10 1.28 -5.33
CA VAL A 137 -3.60 1.35 -6.69
C VAL A 137 -2.89 0.04 -7.02
N SER A 138 -3.13 -0.53 -8.21
CA SER A 138 -2.45 -1.76 -8.59
C SER A 138 -0.94 -1.52 -8.74
N VAL A 139 -0.11 -2.51 -8.36
CA VAL A 139 1.35 -2.39 -8.53
C VAL A 139 1.72 -2.08 -9.99
N ALA A 140 0.96 -2.58 -10.95
CA ALA A 140 1.16 -2.28 -12.37
C ALA A 140 0.97 -0.79 -12.69
N GLU A 141 -0.11 -0.17 -12.20
CA GLU A 141 -0.35 1.27 -12.38
C GLU A 141 0.72 2.12 -11.69
N VAL A 142 1.15 1.74 -10.48
CA VAL A 142 2.22 2.44 -9.76
C VAL A 142 3.54 2.35 -10.54
N VAL A 143 3.88 1.17 -11.05
CA VAL A 143 5.07 0.96 -11.89
C VAL A 143 5.03 1.83 -13.15
N GLU A 144 3.92 1.85 -13.89
CA GLU A 144 3.79 2.68 -15.08
C GLU A 144 3.95 4.16 -14.74
N LYS A 145 3.40 4.61 -13.61
CA LYS A 145 3.57 6.00 -13.19
C LYS A 145 5.02 6.35 -12.88
N HIS A 146 5.77 5.46 -12.24
CA HIS A 146 7.20 5.68 -12.02
C HIS A 146 8.00 5.71 -13.33
N LYS A 147 7.63 4.90 -14.33
CA LYS A 147 8.24 4.96 -15.66
C LYS A 147 7.96 6.31 -16.35
N GLU A 148 6.74 6.83 -16.27
CA GLU A 148 6.39 8.16 -16.77
C GLU A 148 7.24 9.27 -16.13
N ASN A 149 7.59 9.10 -14.84
CA ASN A 149 8.47 10.01 -14.11
C ASN A 149 9.96 9.80 -14.41
N GLY A 150 10.31 8.94 -15.38
CA GLY A 150 11.69 8.71 -15.82
C GLY A 150 12.50 7.79 -14.91
N ILE A 151 11.86 7.05 -14.01
CA ILE A 151 12.55 6.11 -13.11
C ILE A 151 12.87 4.81 -13.89
N PRO A 152 14.12 4.32 -13.88
CA PRO A 152 14.48 3.10 -14.60
C PRO A 152 13.72 1.86 -14.09
N PRO A 153 13.28 0.95 -14.97
CA PRO A 153 12.64 -0.31 -14.59
C PRO A 153 13.37 -1.12 -13.53
N SER A 154 14.70 -1.22 -13.63
CA SER A 154 15.54 -1.95 -12.67
C SER A 154 15.49 -1.33 -11.28
N THR A 155 15.45 0.01 -11.19
CA THR A 155 15.30 0.74 -9.92
C THR A 155 13.94 0.50 -9.29
N ILE A 156 12.87 0.52 -10.09
CA ILE A 156 11.51 0.24 -9.62
C ILE A 156 11.42 -1.20 -9.09
N ALA A 157 11.89 -2.19 -9.86
CA ALA A 157 11.90 -3.59 -9.43
C ALA A 157 12.68 -3.80 -8.14
N THR A 158 13.86 -3.20 -8.03
CA THR A 158 14.73 -3.31 -6.84
C THR A 158 14.08 -2.68 -5.62
N TYR A 159 13.42 -1.53 -5.76
CA TYR A 159 12.69 -0.89 -4.67
C TYR A 159 11.59 -1.81 -4.09
N TYR A 160 10.73 -2.37 -4.95
CA TYR A 160 9.65 -3.24 -4.48
C TYR A 160 10.17 -4.55 -3.89
N LEU A 161 11.25 -5.10 -4.45
CA LEU A 161 11.94 -6.24 -3.86
C LEU A 161 12.42 -5.92 -2.43
N MET A 162 13.12 -4.80 -2.22
CA MET A 162 13.62 -4.39 -0.90
C MET A 162 12.48 -4.22 0.12
N ARG A 163 11.37 -3.59 -0.29
CA ARG A 163 10.18 -3.42 0.57
C ARG A 163 9.64 -4.77 1.07
N SER A 164 9.56 -5.77 0.20
CA SER A 164 9.07 -7.10 0.58
C SER A 164 10.09 -7.92 1.38
N LEU A 165 11.38 -7.73 1.13
CA LEU A 165 12.43 -8.41 1.89
C LEU A 165 12.49 -7.95 3.35
N SER A 166 12.16 -6.69 3.66
CA SER A 166 12.13 -6.20 5.05
C SER A 166 11.24 -7.07 5.95
N ASP A 167 10.03 -7.41 5.48
CA ASP A 167 9.10 -8.24 6.25
C ASP A 167 9.55 -9.70 6.33
N LEU A 168 10.12 -10.25 5.25
CA LEU A 168 10.61 -11.64 5.23
C LEU A 168 11.84 -11.86 6.13
N VAL A 169 12.70 -10.84 6.28
CA VAL A 169 13.82 -10.89 7.24
C VAL A 169 13.28 -10.98 8.66
N LYS A 170 12.20 -10.25 8.98
CA LYS A 170 11.55 -10.28 10.30
C LYS A 170 10.93 -11.64 10.60
N THR A 171 10.35 -12.31 9.59
CA THR A 171 9.72 -13.64 9.77
C THR A 171 10.69 -14.81 9.60
N LYS A 172 11.90 -14.60 9.06
CA LYS A 172 12.91 -15.62 8.73
C LYS A 172 12.42 -16.65 7.72
N GLU A 173 11.64 -16.20 6.73
CA GLU A 173 11.01 -17.05 5.71
C GLU A 173 11.67 -16.89 4.33
N LEU A 174 12.88 -16.34 4.26
CA LEU A 174 13.59 -16.14 3.01
C LEU A 174 14.44 -17.36 2.65
N ASP A 175 14.16 -17.94 1.48
CA ASP A 175 15.00 -18.92 0.79
C ASP A 175 15.13 -18.57 -0.71
N ASP A 176 15.93 -19.34 -1.46
CA ASP A 176 16.16 -19.13 -2.89
C ASP A 176 14.87 -19.18 -3.73
N TYR A 177 13.92 -20.04 -3.35
CA TYR A 177 12.65 -20.18 -4.07
C TYR A 177 11.80 -18.91 -3.90
N VAL A 178 11.67 -18.44 -2.66
CA VAL A 178 10.96 -17.21 -2.32
C VAL A 178 11.63 -16.00 -2.96
N LEU A 179 12.95 -15.89 -2.85
CA LEU A 179 13.73 -14.80 -3.44
C LEU A 179 13.57 -14.75 -4.96
N ALA A 180 13.73 -15.88 -5.66
CA ALA A 180 13.58 -15.94 -7.11
C ALA A 180 12.15 -15.59 -7.55
N GLY A 181 11.15 -16.03 -6.78
CA GLY A 181 9.74 -15.67 -7.00
C GLY A 181 9.51 -14.16 -6.92
N LEU A 182 10.03 -13.50 -5.88
CA LEU A 182 9.91 -12.04 -5.73
C LEU A 182 10.67 -11.27 -6.82
N VAL A 183 11.89 -11.69 -7.14
CA VAL A 183 12.70 -11.08 -8.22
C VAL A 183 11.96 -11.16 -9.55
N TYR A 184 11.42 -12.34 -9.88
CA TYR A 184 10.69 -12.53 -11.12
C TYR A 184 9.39 -11.73 -11.17
N ASP A 185 8.62 -11.72 -10.08
CA ASP A 185 7.36 -10.99 -9.99
C ASP A 185 7.56 -9.47 -10.17
N TYR A 186 8.44 -8.86 -9.37
CA TYR A 186 8.69 -7.42 -9.46
C TYR A 186 9.42 -7.01 -10.74
N GLY A 187 10.39 -7.80 -11.20
CA GLY A 187 11.06 -7.54 -12.46
C GLY A 187 10.10 -7.64 -13.66
N SER A 188 9.17 -8.60 -13.66
CA SER A 188 8.17 -8.76 -14.72
C SER A 188 7.19 -7.59 -14.74
N LYS A 189 6.68 -7.18 -13.56
CA LYS A 189 5.81 -6.00 -13.42
C LYS A 189 6.53 -4.72 -13.91
N ALA A 190 7.79 -4.55 -13.52
CA ALA A 190 8.63 -3.44 -13.96
C ALA A 190 9.04 -3.52 -15.44
N ASN A 191 8.89 -4.67 -16.09
CA ASN A 191 9.37 -4.94 -17.45
C ASN A 191 10.88 -4.72 -17.60
N VAL A 192 11.67 -5.36 -16.74
CA VAL A 192 13.13 -5.34 -16.83
C VAL A 192 13.62 -6.25 -17.96
N ASP A 193 14.74 -5.88 -18.60
CA ASP A 193 15.28 -6.56 -19.78
C ASP A 193 16.19 -7.76 -19.45
N TRP A 194 16.56 -7.93 -18.18
CA TRP A 194 17.45 -8.97 -17.70
C TRP A 194 16.74 -10.22 -17.18
N LEU A 195 15.41 -10.24 -17.13
CA LEU A 195 14.66 -11.45 -16.73
C LEU A 195 14.56 -12.45 -17.90
N PRO A 196 14.68 -13.76 -17.63
CA PRO A 196 14.35 -14.76 -18.63
C PRO A 196 12.86 -14.69 -18.99
N SER A 197 12.54 -14.84 -20.27
CA SER A 197 11.14 -14.92 -20.71
C SER A 197 10.57 -16.30 -20.41
N LEU A 198 9.50 -16.37 -19.61
CA LEU A 198 8.79 -17.63 -19.32
C LEU A 198 7.55 -17.80 -20.20
N THR A 199 7.42 -18.97 -20.81
CA THR A 199 6.24 -19.37 -21.57
C THR A 199 5.20 -20.05 -20.66
N SER A 200 3.97 -20.23 -21.16
CA SER A 200 2.96 -21.03 -20.44
C SER A 200 3.38 -22.50 -20.25
N ALA A 201 4.25 -23.03 -21.13
CA ALA A 201 4.80 -24.37 -20.97
C ALA A 201 5.79 -24.43 -19.80
N ASP A 202 6.58 -23.37 -19.60
CA ASP A 202 7.52 -23.28 -18.47
C ASP A 202 6.78 -23.24 -17.13
N ALA A 203 5.63 -22.56 -17.05
CA ALA A 203 4.79 -22.58 -15.85
C ALA A 203 4.31 -24.00 -15.50
N THR A 204 3.94 -24.79 -16.51
CA THR A 204 3.52 -26.20 -16.30
C THR A 204 4.70 -27.05 -15.83
N ARG A 205 5.88 -26.87 -16.44
CA ARG A 205 7.10 -27.60 -16.06
C ARG A 205 7.57 -27.20 -14.66
N PHE A 206 7.54 -25.93 -14.32
CA PHE A 206 7.91 -25.44 -12.98
C PHE A 206 7.09 -26.12 -11.87
N ALA A 207 5.80 -26.40 -12.13
CA ALA A 207 4.92 -27.09 -11.19
C ALA A 207 5.12 -28.61 -11.11
N THR A 208 5.75 -29.24 -12.12
CA THR A 208 5.75 -30.71 -12.29
C THR A 208 7.14 -31.34 -12.41
N ASP A 209 8.17 -30.56 -12.70
CA ASP A 209 9.55 -30.98 -12.93
C ASP A 209 10.47 -30.20 -11.97
N GLU A 210 10.85 -30.88 -10.88
CA GLU A 210 11.71 -30.33 -9.82
C GLU A 210 13.08 -29.91 -10.35
N GLN A 211 13.69 -30.70 -11.24
CA GLN A 211 14.99 -30.36 -11.80
C GLN A 211 14.92 -29.10 -12.66
N PHE A 212 13.86 -28.96 -13.47
CA PHE A 212 13.64 -27.73 -14.24
C PHE A 212 13.40 -26.52 -13.33
N ARG A 213 12.60 -26.69 -12.28
CA ARG A 213 12.32 -25.64 -11.30
C ARG A 213 13.60 -25.13 -10.64
N ASP A 214 14.43 -26.04 -10.13
CA ASP A 214 15.66 -25.69 -9.42
C ASP A 214 16.65 -25.00 -10.36
N GLN A 215 16.77 -25.48 -11.61
CA GLN A 215 17.60 -24.82 -12.62
C GLN A 215 17.09 -23.41 -12.93
N LEU A 216 15.78 -23.25 -13.11
CA LEU A 216 15.20 -21.93 -13.42
C LEU A 216 15.42 -20.94 -12.28
N ILE A 217 15.29 -21.37 -11.02
CA ILE A 217 15.57 -20.54 -9.84
C ILE A 217 17.02 -20.04 -9.89
N GLN A 218 17.98 -20.94 -10.12
CA GLN A 218 19.39 -20.57 -10.20
C GLN A 218 19.68 -19.64 -11.40
N ASP A 219 19.03 -19.87 -12.54
CA ASP A 219 19.15 -18.99 -13.73
C ASP A 219 18.61 -17.59 -13.44
N ILE A 220 17.46 -17.47 -12.77
CA ILE A 220 16.89 -16.17 -12.37
C ILE A 220 17.86 -15.47 -11.41
N LEU A 221 18.30 -16.13 -10.34
CA LEU A 221 19.13 -15.51 -9.31
C LEU A 221 20.50 -15.09 -9.84
N SER A 222 21.17 -15.95 -10.60
CA SER A 222 22.52 -15.67 -11.13
C SER A 222 22.57 -14.48 -12.10
N VAL A 223 21.51 -14.24 -12.87
CA VAL A 223 21.41 -13.09 -13.76
C VAL A 223 20.98 -11.83 -13.00
N SER A 224 20.04 -11.98 -12.07
CA SER A 224 19.34 -10.85 -11.44
C SER A 224 20.11 -10.24 -10.28
N ILE A 225 20.78 -11.05 -9.44
CA ILE A 225 21.49 -10.55 -8.25
C ILE A 225 22.54 -9.49 -8.61
N PRO A 226 23.43 -9.69 -9.61
CA PRO A 226 24.39 -8.66 -9.99
C PRO A 226 23.72 -7.34 -10.40
N LYS A 227 22.57 -7.40 -11.06
CA LYS A 227 21.80 -6.21 -11.48
C LYS A 227 21.13 -5.50 -10.31
N ILE A 228 20.57 -6.28 -9.39
CA ILE A 228 19.97 -5.77 -8.14
C ILE A 228 21.06 -5.12 -7.27
N ASN A 229 22.23 -5.75 -7.16
CA ASN A 229 23.38 -5.20 -6.43
C ASN A 229 23.93 -3.94 -7.07
N GLU A 230 24.02 -3.86 -8.39
CA GLU A 230 24.42 -2.64 -9.12
C GLU A 230 23.49 -1.46 -8.78
N VAL A 231 22.18 -1.68 -8.87
CA VAL A 231 21.18 -0.67 -8.50
C VAL A 231 21.31 -0.29 -7.02
N THR A 232 21.30 -1.27 -6.12
CA THR A 232 21.32 -1.02 -4.68
C THR A 232 22.61 -0.31 -4.26
N HIS A 233 23.76 -0.69 -4.82
CA HIS A 233 25.04 -0.03 -4.55
C HIS A 233 25.04 1.42 -5.04
N SER A 234 24.45 1.70 -6.22
CA SER A 234 24.34 3.07 -6.73
C SER A 234 23.47 3.99 -5.87
N VAL A 235 22.52 3.43 -5.13
CA VAL A 235 21.56 4.18 -4.30
C VAL A 235 22.01 4.27 -2.84
N THR A 236 22.54 3.17 -2.30
CA THR A 236 22.79 3.00 -0.85
C THR A 236 24.28 2.95 -0.50
N GLY A 237 25.16 2.76 -1.50
CA GLY A 237 26.59 2.52 -1.30
C GLY A 237 26.94 1.07 -0.96
N SER A 238 25.95 0.17 -0.84
CA SER A 238 26.15 -1.24 -0.47
C SER A 238 25.37 -2.21 -1.38
N PRO A 239 25.89 -3.41 -1.65
CA PRO A 239 25.09 -4.48 -2.27
C PRO A 239 23.95 -4.94 -1.36
N LEU A 240 22.90 -5.51 -1.95
CA LEU A 240 21.73 -6.03 -1.22
C LEU A 240 21.90 -7.49 -0.85
N ILE A 241 22.41 -8.30 -1.78
CA ILE A 241 22.41 -9.76 -1.72
C ILE A 241 23.84 -10.24 -1.99
N ASN A 242 24.33 -11.18 -1.20
CA ASN A 242 25.60 -11.83 -1.46
C ASN A 242 25.48 -12.75 -2.69
N GLU A 243 26.31 -12.55 -3.71
CA GLU A 243 26.22 -13.30 -4.99
C GLU A 243 26.50 -14.80 -4.87
N ASP A 244 27.28 -15.23 -3.87
CA ASP A 244 27.66 -16.64 -3.72
C ASP A 244 26.69 -17.44 -2.82
N THR A 245 26.06 -16.75 -1.86
CA THR A 245 25.26 -17.38 -0.80
C THR A 245 23.78 -17.02 -0.85
N HIS A 246 23.43 -16.01 -1.65
CA HIS A 246 22.09 -15.40 -1.73
C HIS A 246 21.56 -14.83 -0.40
N GLU A 247 22.43 -14.70 0.60
CA GLU A 247 22.09 -14.09 1.88
C GLU A 247 21.96 -12.57 1.74
N LEU A 248 20.99 -11.99 2.45
CA LEU A 248 20.84 -10.54 2.51
C LEU A 248 21.99 -9.92 3.31
N MET A 249 22.50 -8.81 2.77
CA MET A 249 23.61 -8.06 3.36
C MET A 249 23.15 -6.88 4.21
N MET A 250 21.84 -6.64 4.27
CA MET A 250 21.20 -5.57 5.05
C MET A 250 20.24 -6.15 6.07
N SER A 251 20.17 -5.53 7.25
CA SER A 251 19.17 -5.80 8.27
C SER A 251 17.77 -5.32 7.86
N ALA A 252 16.72 -5.81 8.54
CA ALA A 252 15.36 -5.34 8.31
C ALA A 252 15.21 -3.83 8.57
N GLU A 253 15.90 -3.32 9.60
CA GLU A 253 15.90 -1.90 9.95
C GLU A 253 16.57 -1.05 8.88
N GLU A 254 17.66 -1.53 8.28
CA GLU A 254 18.31 -0.86 7.16
C GLU A 254 17.41 -0.85 5.92
N LEU A 255 16.79 -1.99 5.58
CA LEU A 255 15.84 -2.07 4.48
C LEU A 255 14.68 -1.09 4.67
N ASP A 256 14.08 -1.10 5.87
CA ASP A 256 12.99 -0.19 6.25
C ASP A 256 13.39 1.26 6.01
N SER A 257 14.60 1.67 6.40
CA SER A 257 15.08 3.04 6.27
C SER A 257 15.11 3.59 4.83
N TYR A 258 15.25 2.71 3.83
CA TYR A 258 15.34 3.11 2.42
C TYR A 258 13.99 3.23 1.72
N HIS A 259 12.93 2.66 2.28
CA HIS A 259 11.58 2.74 1.71
C HIS A 259 10.58 3.52 2.57
N GLN A 260 11.04 4.17 3.64
CA GLN A 260 10.24 5.19 4.34
C GLN A 260 10.09 6.46 3.47
N PRO A 261 8.91 7.07 3.39
CA PRO A 261 8.68 8.28 2.60
C PRO A 261 9.16 9.58 3.27
N GLY A 262 9.41 9.56 4.59
CA GLY A 262 9.68 10.77 5.39
C GLY A 262 11.08 11.37 5.21
N GLU A 263 11.27 12.62 5.66
CA GLU A 263 12.56 13.33 5.54
C GLU A 263 13.71 12.68 6.31
N GLN A 264 13.39 11.87 7.32
CA GLN A 264 14.38 11.10 8.08
C GLN A 264 15.04 9.99 7.24
N ALA A 265 14.41 9.59 6.13
CA ALA A 265 14.97 8.62 5.20
C ALA A 265 16.05 9.27 4.30
N PRO A 266 17.12 8.52 3.95
CA PRO A 266 18.16 9.01 3.05
C PRO A 266 17.59 9.55 1.73
N ALA A 267 18.09 10.71 1.30
CA ALA A 267 17.73 11.31 0.02
C ALA A 267 18.22 10.45 -1.15
N THR A 268 17.34 9.57 -1.61
CA THR A 268 17.63 8.50 -2.57
C THR A 268 16.47 8.35 -3.55
N LEU A 269 16.75 7.74 -4.72
CA LEU A 269 15.70 7.38 -5.67
C LEU A 269 14.63 6.46 -5.05
N PHE A 270 15.00 5.62 -4.07
CA PHE A 270 14.04 4.77 -3.35
C PHE A 270 13.07 5.59 -2.49
N ARG A 271 13.56 6.64 -1.83
CA ARG A 271 12.68 7.58 -1.11
C ARG A 271 11.72 8.29 -2.06
N ASP A 272 12.20 8.71 -3.23
CA ASP A 272 11.36 9.39 -4.22
C ASP A 272 10.27 8.46 -4.78
N ILE A 273 10.60 7.18 -5.02
CA ILE A 273 9.63 6.14 -5.37
C ILE A 273 8.61 5.98 -4.24
N SER A 274 9.04 5.83 -2.98
CA SER A 274 8.16 5.68 -1.81
C SER A 274 7.19 6.86 -1.64
N ARG A 275 7.68 8.10 -1.81
CA ARG A 275 6.84 9.29 -1.77
C ARG A 275 5.80 9.30 -2.88
N ALA A 276 6.22 9.02 -4.10
CA ALA A 276 5.30 8.99 -5.25
C ALA A 276 4.26 7.87 -5.12
N ASP A 277 4.64 6.67 -4.67
CA ASP A 277 3.70 5.57 -4.39
C ASP A 277 2.65 5.99 -3.33
N ASN A 278 3.10 6.52 -2.19
CA ASN A 278 2.18 6.98 -1.14
C ASN A 278 1.27 8.12 -1.61
N ASN A 279 1.78 9.07 -2.42
CA ASN A 279 0.95 10.12 -3.03
C ASN A 279 -0.15 9.54 -3.91
N MET A 280 0.18 8.55 -4.74
CA MET A 280 -0.79 7.90 -5.61
C MET A 280 -1.87 7.19 -4.80
N ARG A 281 -1.49 6.48 -3.73
CA ARG A 281 -2.42 5.80 -2.82
C ARG A 281 -3.35 6.80 -2.12
N ASP A 282 -2.82 7.91 -1.62
CA ASP A 282 -3.62 8.96 -0.97
C ASP A 282 -4.62 9.62 -1.94
N ILE A 283 -4.18 9.92 -3.17
CA ILE A 283 -5.07 10.45 -4.22
C ILE A 283 -6.17 9.44 -4.53
N HIS A 284 -5.81 8.17 -4.74
CA HIS A 284 -6.77 7.13 -5.07
C HIS A 284 -7.81 6.93 -3.95
N LEU A 285 -7.36 6.95 -2.70
CA LEU A 285 -8.24 6.88 -1.52
C LEU A 285 -9.23 8.04 -1.48
N ILE A 286 -8.77 9.28 -1.65
CA ILE A 286 -9.64 10.46 -1.67
C ILE A 286 -10.65 10.36 -2.82
N ASN A 287 -10.22 9.90 -3.99
CA ASN A 287 -11.10 9.76 -5.15
C ASN A 287 -12.21 8.75 -4.87
N GLU A 288 -11.89 7.62 -4.21
CA GLU A 288 -12.90 6.64 -3.84
C GLU A 288 -13.85 7.18 -2.77
N ILE A 289 -13.36 7.92 -1.76
CA ILE A 289 -14.22 8.61 -0.77
C ILE A 289 -15.20 9.56 -1.48
N VAL A 290 -14.71 10.39 -2.40
CA VAL A 290 -15.55 11.34 -3.15
C VAL A 290 -16.56 10.61 -4.03
N LYS A 291 -16.16 9.52 -4.67
CA LYS A 291 -17.05 8.70 -5.48
C LYS A 291 -18.16 8.06 -4.64
N GLN A 292 -17.82 7.43 -3.52
CA GLN A 292 -18.81 6.79 -2.65
C GLN A 292 -19.81 7.80 -2.08
N THR A 293 -19.34 8.97 -1.64
CA THR A 293 -20.24 10.05 -1.17
C THR A 293 -21.16 10.58 -2.28
N GLN A 294 -20.69 10.64 -3.54
CA GLN A 294 -21.54 10.98 -4.70
C GLN A 294 -22.56 9.87 -5.05
N GLU A 295 -22.31 8.63 -4.66
CA GLU A 295 -23.21 7.49 -4.79
C GLU A 295 -24.16 7.37 -3.58
N ASP A 296 -24.33 8.45 -2.82
CA ASP A 296 -25.14 8.52 -1.61
C ASP A 296 -24.74 7.45 -0.58
N LYS A 297 -23.43 7.25 -0.37
CA LYS A 297 -22.89 6.39 0.71
C LYS A 297 -22.24 7.19 1.82
N ASP A 298 -22.45 6.75 3.06
CA ASP A 298 -21.62 7.09 4.20
C ASP A 298 -20.40 6.18 4.20
N VAL A 299 -19.24 6.71 4.56
CA VAL A 299 -17.95 6.03 4.35
C VAL A 299 -17.23 5.86 5.68
N LEU A 300 -16.81 4.64 5.99
CA LEU A 300 -15.83 4.36 7.04
C LEU A 300 -14.50 3.99 6.38
N VAL A 301 -13.45 4.74 6.70
CA VAL A 301 -12.11 4.58 6.18
C VAL A 301 -11.24 4.07 7.32
N VAL A 302 -10.61 2.90 7.17
CA VAL A 302 -9.66 2.36 8.16
C VAL A 302 -8.31 2.17 7.50
N PHE A 303 -7.33 2.98 7.89
CA PHE A 303 -6.00 3.07 7.26
C PHE A 303 -4.89 3.31 8.29
N GLY A 304 -3.66 3.05 7.87
CA GLY A 304 -2.45 3.44 8.59
C GLY A 304 -2.46 4.94 8.88
N GLY A 305 -2.02 5.30 10.09
CA GLY A 305 -2.06 6.67 10.60
C GLY A 305 -1.35 7.68 9.69
N THR A 306 -0.33 7.24 8.94
CA THR A 306 0.32 8.04 7.89
C THR A 306 -0.69 8.57 6.87
N HIS A 307 -1.46 7.67 6.25
CA HIS A 307 -2.43 8.01 5.19
C HIS A 307 -3.55 8.90 5.72
N ALA A 308 -4.14 8.52 6.87
CA ALA A 308 -5.20 9.28 7.51
C ALA A 308 -4.79 10.74 7.81
N PHE A 309 -3.53 10.95 8.23
CA PHE A 309 -2.99 12.29 8.44
C PHE A 309 -2.84 13.09 7.14
N ARG A 310 -2.27 12.48 6.10
CA ARG A 310 -2.00 13.15 4.82
C ARG A 310 -3.28 13.59 4.11
N ILE A 311 -4.36 12.82 4.20
CA ILE A 311 -5.63 13.15 3.55
C ILE A 311 -6.48 14.14 4.36
N ASN A 312 -6.23 14.30 5.67
CA ASN A 312 -7.05 15.12 6.57
C ASN A 312 -7.28 16.56 6.07
N PRO A 313 -6.26 17.33 5.64
CA PRO A 313 -6.49 18.69 5.12
C PRO A 313 -7.43 18.73 3.91
N VAL A 314 -7.40 17.69 3.09
CA VAL A 314 -8.27 17.57 1.91
C VAL A 314 -9.71 17.29 2.32
N LEU A 315 -9.92 16.41 3.30
CA LEU A 315 -11.25 16.11 3.84
C LEU A 315 -11.86 17.35 4.52
N GLN A 316 -11.07 18.11 5.27
CA GLN A 316 -11.51 19.39 5.85
C GLN A 316 -11.92 20.39 4.77
N HIS A 317 -11.18 20.47 3.67
CA HIS A 317 -11.54 21.36 2.55
C HIS A 317 -12.85 20.91 1.88
N LEU A 318 -13.06 19.60 1.73
CA LEU A 318 -14.27 19.04 1.15
C LEU A 318 -15.52 19.25 2.01
N GLU A 319 -15.39 19.22 3.34
CA GLU A 319 -16.49 19.50 4.27
C GLU A 319 -16.95 20.96 4.23
N ASN A 320 -16.05 21.89 3.96
CA ASN A 320 -16.34 23.33 3.92
C ASN A 320 -16.96 23.80 2.59
N LYS A 321 -17.20 22.90 1.63
CA LYS A 321 -17.78 23.19 0.30
C LYS A 321 -19.24 22.74 0.22
#